data_AF-A0A8T6SZ69-F1
#
_entry.id   AF-A0A8T6SZ69-F1
#
_cell.length_a   1.000
_cell.length_b   1.000
_cell.length_c   1.000
_cell.angle_alpha   90.00
_cell.angle_beta   90.00
_cell.angle_gamma   90.00
#
_symmetry.space_group_name_H-M   'P 1'
#
loop_
_entity.id
_entity.type
_entity.pdbx_description
1 polymer ?
#
loop_
_entity_poly.entity_id
_entity_poly.type
_entity_poly.pdbx_seq_one_letter_code
_entity_poly.pdbx_strand_id
1 'polypeptide(L)'
;MLARMETRSREGALRRHEDLGVLVGDFARDGEGRVFSVVWDMLTGPLEASPVSVRYTPDGLVEVAKGLEAQELDYVIVGWYHTHLDLGVFMSGRDLRTQRGG
;
A
#
# COMPACT_ATOMS: atom_id res chain seq x y z
N MET A 1 -1.95 4.42 -11.80
CA MET A 1 -1.35 3.72 -10.63
C MET A 1 0.16 3.90 -10.50
N LEU A 2 1.01 3.27 -11.33
CA LEU A 2 2.48 3.23 -11.13
C LEU A 2 3.12 4.61 -10.94
N ALA A 3 2.74 5.59 -11.77
CA ALA A 3 3.24 6.96 -11.63
C ALA A 3 2.85 7.61 -10.27
N ARG A 4 1.68 7.30 -9.71
CA ARG A 4 1.26 7.83 -8.38
C ARG A 4 2.10 7.20 -7.27
N MET A 5 2.35 5.90 -7.35
CA MET A 5 3.18 5.17 -6.40
C MET A 5 4.63 5.65 -6.43
N GLU A 6 5.17 5.90 -7.63
CA GLU A 6 6.51 6.49 -7.79
C GLU A 6 6.60 7.91 -7.23
N THR A 7 5.62 8.76 -7.51
CA THR A 7 5.54 10.12 -6.95
C THR A 7 5.50 10.07 -5.41
N ARG A 8 4.62 9.25 -4.83
CA ARG A 8 4.53 9.05 -3.38
C ARG A 8 5.86 8.56 -2.79
N SER A 9 6.44 7.52 -3.37
CA SER A 9 7.75 7.00 -2.95
C SER A 9 8.84 8.07 -2.97
N ARG A 10 8.86 8.94 -3.98
CA ARG A 10 9.81 10.06 -4.06
C ARG A 10 9.55 11.12 -3.00
N GLU A 11 8.30 11.47 -2.74
CA GLU A 11 7.91 12.40 -1.68
C GLU A 11 8.28 11.89 -0.28
N GLY A 12 8.11 10.59 -0.03
CA GLY A 12 8.58 9.91 1.18
C GLY A 12 10.10 10.00 1.33
N ALA A 13 10.83 9.67 0.26
CA ALA A 13 12.29 9.73 0.23
C ALA A 13 12.84 11.14 0.50
N LEU A 14 12.24 12.18 -0.11
CA LEU A 14 12.61 13.59 0.13
C LEU A 14 12.43 13.99 1.60
N ARG A 15 11.41 13.45 2.27
CA ARG A 15 11.17 13.65 3.71
C ARG A 15 12.02 12.75 4.60
N ARG A 16 12.80 11.82 4.03
CA ARG A 16 13.50 10.73 4.74
C ARG A 16 12.54 9.88 5.58
N HIS A 17 11.38 9.57 5.03
CA HIS A 17 10.36 8.73 5.64
C HIS A 17 10.01 7.55 4.73
N GLU A 18 9.81 6.38 5.32
CA GLU A 18 9.09 5.29 4.65
C GLU A 18 7.67 5.75 4.30
N ASP A 19 7.13 5.27 3.19
CA ASP A 19 5.75 5.53 2.74
C ASP A 19 4.93 4.24 2.81
N LEU A 20 3.61 4.36 2.84
CA LEU A 20 2.66 3.24 2.99
C LEU A 20 1.38 3.51 2.21
N GLY A 21 0.88 2.49 1.53
CA GLY A 21 -0.41 2.53 0.86
C GLY A 21 -1.07 1.16 0.76
N VAL A 22 -2.40 1.14 0.62
CA VAL A 22 -3.14 -0.07 0.24
C VAL A 22 -3.25 -0.16 -1.28
N LEU A 23 -3.19 -1.37 -1.80
CA LEU A 23 -3.36 -1.69 -3.21
C LEU A 23 -4.81 -2.12 -3.43
N VAL A 24 -5.49 -1.47 -4.37
CA VAL A 24 -6.89 -1.73 -4.68
C VAL A 24 -7.05 -2.23 -6.10
N GLY A 25 -7.96 -3.17 -6.28
CA GLY A 25 -8.07 -3.91 -7.52
C GLY A 25 -9.11 -5.01 -7.44
N ASP A 26 -8.85 -6.09 -8.17
CA ASP A 26 -9.70 -7.27 -8.22
C ASP A 26 -8.86 -8.55 -8.44
N PHE A 27 -9.51 -9.70 -8.41
CA PHE A 27 -8.92 -11.00 -8.68
C PHE A 27 -9.41 -11.53 -10.02
N ALA A 28 -8.47 -11.87 -10.90
CA ALA A 28 -8.76 -12.51 -12.17
C ALA A 28 -8.23 -13.95 -12.18
N ARG A 29 -8.66 -14.73 -13.18
CA ARG A 29 -8.17 -16.08 -13.44
C ARG A 29 -7.53 -16.15 -14.81
N ASP A 30 -6.44 -16.89 -14.92
CA ASP A 30 -5.84 -17.18 -16.23
C ASP A 30 -6.55 -18.34 -16.94
N GLY A 31 -6.08 -18.70 -18.13
CA GLY A 31 -6.64 -19.81 -18.91
C GLY A 31 -6.52 -21.19 -18.26
N GLU A 32 -5.68 -21.33 -17.23
CA GLU A 32 -5.49 -22.55 -16.43
C GLU A 32 -6.28 -22.49 -15.10
N GLY A 33 -7.03 -21.41 -14.86
CA GLY A 33 -7.84 -21.20 -13.66
C GLY A 33 -7.06 -20.69 -12.44
N ARG A 34 -5.77 -20.36 -12.57
CA ARG A 34 -4.97 -19.80 -11.47
C ARG A 34 -5.44 -18.38 -11.18
N VAL A 35 -5.66 -18.09 -9.89
CA VAL A 35 -6.09 -16.77 -9.43
C VAL A 35 -4.87 -15.85 -9.32
N PHE A 36 -4.98 -14.63 -9.85
CA PHE A 36 -4.01 -13.56 -9.67
C PHE A 36 -4.71 -12.26 -9.33
N SER A 37 -4.03 -11.40 -8.56
CA SER A 37 -4.52 -10.05 -8.30
C SER A 37 -4.18 -9.11 -9.46
N VAL A 38 -5.12 -8.25 -9.80
CA VAL A 38 -4.93 -7.12 -10.72
C VAL A 38 -5.05 -5.86 -9.90
N VAL A 39 -3.96 -5.10 -9.83
CA VAL A 39 -3.96 -3.82 -9.11
C VAL A 39 -4.28 -2.69 -10.08
N TRP A 40 -5.32 -1.92 -9.78
CA TRP A 40 -5.76 -0.81 -10.63
C TRP A 40 -5.40 0.54 -10.04
N ASP A 41 -5.41 0.64 -8.71
CA ASP A 41 -5.03 1.86 -8.04
C ASP A 41 -4.40 1.58 -6.66
N MET A 42 -4.00 2.67 -6.01
CA MET A 42 -3.60 2.67 -4.62
C MET A 42 -4.40 3.70 -3.85
N LEU A 43 -4.56 3.48 -2.54
CA LEU A 43 -5.07 4.47 -1.60
C LEU A 43 -4.08 4.62 -0.44
N THR A 44 -4.04 5.81 0.13
CA THR A 44 -3.16 6.14 1.25
C THR A 44 -3.71 7.41 1.90
N GLY A 45 -3.27 7.71 3.12
CA GLY A 45 -3.69 8.85 3.91
C GLY A 45 -2.54 9.32 4.81
N PRO A 46 -2.82 10.13 5.83
CA PRO A 46 -1.84 10.51 6.83
C PRO A 46 -1.11 9.32 7.46
N LEU A 47 0.22 9.47 7.59
CA LEU A 47 1.12 8.45 8.11
C LEU A 47 1.89 8.99 9.31
N GLU A 48 2.12 8.11 10.29
CA GLU A 48 3.22 8.27 11.24
C GLU A 48 4.39 7.44 10.71
N ALA A 49 5.41 8.13 10.22
CA ALA A 49 6.54 7.51 9.56
C ALA A 49 7.86 7.93 10.20
N SER A 50 8.88 7.10 9.99
CA SER A 50 10.30 7.35 10.24
C SER A 50 11.11 6.76 9.08
N PRO A 51 12.45 6.86 9.05
CA PRO A 51 13.25 6.19 8.02
C PRO A 51 13.18 4.66 8.02
N VAL A 52 12.67 4.01 9.08
CA VAL A 52 12.71 2.54 9.30
C VAL A 52 11.39 1.97 9.85
N SER A 53 10.33 2.75 9.80
CA SER A 53 9.01 2.32 10.25
C SER A 53 7.95 3.26 9.70
N VAL A 54 6.83 2.69 9.29
CA VAL A 54 5.64 3.45 8.88
C VAL A 54 4.37 2.77 9.38
N ARG A 55 3.37 3.58 9.71
CA ARG A 55 2.00 3.14 10.02
C ARG A 55 1.01 4.24 9.66
N TYR A 56 -0.23 3.86 9.42
CA TYR A 56 -1.31 4.84 9.36
C TYR A 56 -1.54 5.51 10.72
N THR A 57 -1.85 6.79 10.70
CA THR A 57 -2.54 7.42 11.84
C THR A 57 -4.00 6.95 11.88
N PRO A 58 -4.74 7.16 12.98
CA PRO A 58 -6.18 6.89 13.01
C PRO A 58 -6.94 7.60 11.88
N ASP A 59 -6.61 8.87 11.63
CA ASP A 59 -7.21 9.64 10.53
C ASP A 59 -6.82 9.08 9.15
N GLY A 60 -5.57 8.60 9.01
CA GLY A 60 -5.11 7.91 7.81
C GLY A 60 -5.93 6.67 7.46
N LEU A 61 -6.28 5.86 8.46
CA LEU A 61 -7.17 4.71 8.25
C LEU A 61 -8.57 5.15 7.83
N VAL A 62 -9.11 6.21 8.44
CA VAL A 62 -10.41 6.77 8.07
C VAL A 62 -10.41 7.29 6.63
N GLU A 63 -9.34 7.96 6.20
CA GLU A 63 -9.22 8.45 4.82
C GLU A 63 -9.11 7.31 3.81
N VAL A 64 -8.34 6.25 4.13
CA VAL A 64 -8.28 5.06 3.27
C VAL A 64 -9.66 4.40 3.17
N ALA A 65 -10.39 4.27 4.28
CA ALA A 65 -11.74 3.70 4.28
C ALA A 65 -12.71 4.54 3.42
N LYS A 66 -12.72 5.86 3.59
CA LYS A 66 -13.52 6.77 2.74
C LYS A 66 -13.12 6.67 1.28
N GLY A 67 -11.82 6.53 0.99
CA GLY A 67 -11.29 6.37 -0.36
C GLY A 67 -11.78 5.08 -1.03
N LEU A 68 -11.99 4.01 -0.26
CA LEU A 68 -12.60 2.76 -0.72
C LEU A 68 -14.10 2.92 -0.95
N GLU A 69 -14.82 3.57 -0.03
CA GLU A 69 -16.27 3.80 -0.14
C GLU A 69 -16.65 4.75 -1.29
N ALA A 70 -15.79 5.71 -1.60
CA ALA A 70 -16.02 6.68 -2.68
C ALA A 70 -15.82 6.10 -4.08
N GLN A 71 -15.36 4.85 -4.19
CA GLN A 71 -15.17 4.22 -5.47
C GLN A 71 -16.48 3.71 -6.07
N GLU A 72 -16.69 3.97 -7.36
CA GLU A 72 -17.90 3.54 -8.08
C GLU A 72 -17.86 2.09 -8.59
N LEU A 73 -16.70 1.40 -8.49
CA LEU A 73 -16.58 -0.01 -8.84
C LEU A 73 -16.40 -0.87 -7.58
N ASP A 74 -16.81 -2.14 -7.67
CA ASP A 74 -16.57 -3.17 -6.66
C ASP A 74 -15.08 -3.53 -6.60
N TYR A 75 -14.28 -2.66 -6.00
CA TYR A 75 -12.87 -2.91 -5.73
C TYR A 75 -12.69 -3.62 -4.40
N VAL A 76 -11.66 -4.46 -4.32
CA VAL A 76 -11.20 -5.07 -3.07
C VAL A 76 -9.76 -4.65 -2.77
N ILE A 77 -9.40 -4.66 -1.49
CA ILE A 77 -8.00 -4.54 -1.09
C ILE A 77 -7.31 -5.85 -1.49
N VAL A 78 -6.36 -5.76 -2.43
CA VAL A 78 -5.59 -6.90 -2.93
C VAL A 78 -4.19 -6.99 -2.32
N GLY A 79 -3.78 -5.97 -1.55
CA GLY A 79 -2.51 -5.95 -0.85
C GLY A 79 -2.17 -4.58 -0.26
N TRP A 80 -0.91 -4.39 0.10
CA TRP A 80 -0.35 -3.12 0.55
C TRP A 80 1.09 -3.00 0.05
N TYR A 81 1.62 -1.79 0.09
CA TYR A 81 3.02 -1.52 -0.20
C TYR A 81 3.59 -0.58 0.84
N HIS A 82 4.89 -0.68 1.06
CA HIS A 82 5.67 0.37 1.71
C HIS A 82 7.00 0.57 1.00
N THR A 83 7.74 1.60 1.39
CA THR A 83 9.08 1.86 0.88
C THR A 83 10.12 1.61 1.97
N HIS A 84 11.28 1.11 1.57
CA HIS A 84 12.50 1.14 2.38
C HIS A 84 13.46 2.16 1.77
N LEU A 85 14.05 3.02 2.60
CA LEU A 85 15.00 4.04 2.14
C LEU A 85 16.42 3.47 2.10
N ASP A 86 16.96 3.27 0.90
CA ASP A 86 18.36 2.84 0.68
C ASP A 86 18.75 1.47 1.30
N LEU A 87 17.79 0.68 1.77
CA LEU A 87 18.03 -0.65 2.34
C LEU A 87 17.81 -1.81 1.34
N GLY A 88 17.34 -1.50 0.13
CA GLY A 88 16.90 -2.50 -0.86
C GLY A 88 15.47 -3.00 -0.61
N VAL A 89 15.06 -4.01 -1.39
CA VAL A 89 13.69 -4.55 -1.37
C VAL A 89 13.66 -5.88 -0.64
N PHE A 90 13.11 -5.89 0.56
CA PHE A 90 12.93 -7.07 1.41
C PHE A 90 11.78 -6.83 2.40
N MET A 91 11.39 -7.87 3.12
CA MET A 91 10.45 -7.75 4.24
C MET A 91 11.21 -7.87 5.57
N SER A 92 11.18 -6.81 6.37
CA SER A 92 11.68 -6.82 7.73
C SER A 92 10.87 -7.78 8.62
N GLY A 93 11.39 -8.09 9.81
CA GLY A 93 10.62 -8.87 10.78
C GLY A 93 9.29 -8.21 11.19
N ARG A 94 9.19 -6.87 11.11
CA ARG A 94 7.93 -6.15 11.35
C ARG A 94 6.99 -6.32 10.16
N ASP A 95 7.48 -6.16 8.94
CA ASP A 95 6.69 -6.27 7.70
C ASP A 95 6.07 -7.67 7.57
N LEU A 96 6.83 -8.70 7.93
CA LEU A 96 6.33 -10.09 7.96
C LEU A 96 5.22 -10.28 9.00
N ARG A 97 5.28 -9.63 10.16
CA ARG A 97 4.19 -9.70 11.16
C ARG A 97 2.95 -8.98 10.66
N THR A 98 3.11 -7.76 10.14
CA THR A 98 2.02 -6.98 9.55
C THR A 98 1.33 -7.73 8.42
N GLN A 99 2.10 -8.35 7.51
CA GLN A 99 1.56 -9.18 6.42
C GLN A 99 0.75 -10.39 6.93
N ARG A 100 1.10 -10.93 8.10
CA ARG A 100 0.42 -12.07 8.72
C ARG A 100 -0.78 -11.67 9.59
N GLY A 101 -1.08 -10.37 9.70
CA GLY A 101 -2.16 -9.84 10.53
C GLY A 101 -1.87 -9.85 12.02
N GLY A 102 -0.59 -9.85 12.42
CA GLY A 102 -0.13 -9.84 13.82
C GLY A 102 0.49 -8.54 14.28
#